data_AF-A0A7M4AI30-F1
#
_entry.id   AF-A0A7M4AI30-F1
#
_cell.length_a   1.000
_cell.length_b   1.000
_cell.length_c   1.000
_cell.angle_alpha   90.00
_cell.angle_beta   90.00
_cell.angle_gamma   90.00
#
_symmetry.space_group_name_H-M   'P 1'
#
loop_
_entity.id
_entity.type
_entity.pdbx_description
1 polymer ?
#
loop_
_entity_poly.entity_id
_entity_poly.type
_entity_poly.pdbx_seq_one_letter_code
_entity_poly.pdbx_strand_id
1 'polypeptide(L)'
;MVRVKLTLTRGEESTSDVIIVPQETTFTGSHQIEHNGQTWRIRAIHTGAGRTMRGTVKAPDIKRMYLHEPPRPEHFAPKTPRERRQAWKEGRLGFNPNPERPKDQIKKGVKPSPRHRSKKKKRN
;
A
#
# COMPACT_ATOMS: atom_id res chain seq x y z
N MET A 1 -3.34 -0.25 -33.78
CA MET A 1 -2.57 -0.32 -32.52
C MET A 1 -1.59 0.85 -32.46
N VAL A 2 -1.23 1.33 -31.26
CA VAL A 2 -0.32 2.46 -31.02
C VAL A 2 0.78 2.04 -30.05
N ARG A 3 1.98 2.57 -30.27
CA ARG A 3 3.16 2.35 -29.43
C ARG A 3 3.31 3.51 -28.46
N VAL A 4 3.23 3.23 -27.16
CA VAL A 4 3.42 4.23 -26.11
C VAL A 4 4.76 3.99 -25.43
N LYS A 5 5.63 5.01 -25.39
CA LYS A 5 6.94 4.93 -24.71
C LYS A 5 6.75 5.04 -23.20
N LEU A 6 7.45 4.21 -22.46
CA LEU A 6 7.44 4.14 -21.00
C LEU A 6 8.83 4.48 -20.45
N THR A 7 8.85 5.10 -19.28
CA THR A 7 10.03 5.18 -18.42
C THR A 7 9.63 4.63 -17.07
N LEU A 8 10.23 3.50 -16.71
CA LEU A 8 10.00 2.78 -15.46
C LEU A 8 11.10 3.20 -14.50
N THR A 9 10.73 3.76 -13.35
CA THR A 9 11.67 4.20 -12.31
C THR A 9 11.46 3.38 -11.04
N ARG A 10 12.53 2.71 -10.59
CA ARG A 10 12.58 1.90 -9.38
C ARG A 10 13.78 2.35 -8.55
N GLY A 11 13.52 2.93 -7.39
CA GLY A 11 14.56 3.59 -6.59
C GLY A 11 15.28 4.66 -7.40
N GLU A 12 16.59 4.49 -7.57
CA GLU A 12 17.47 5.40 -8.33
C GLU A 12 17.64 4.99 -9.80
N GLU A 13 17.22 3.77 -10.16
CA GLU A 13 17.36 3.25 -11.51
C GLU A 13 16.14 3.60 -12.37
N SER A 14 16.40 3.88 -13.65
CA SER A 14 15.33 4.08 -14.63
C SER A 14 15.60 3.32 -15.92
N THR A 15 14.58 2.66 -16.43
CA THR A 15 14.63 1.88 -17.68
C THR A 15 13.57 2.37 -18.65
N SER A 16 13.90 2.44 -19.94
CA SER A 16 12.95 2.77 -20.99
C SER A 16 12.33 1.52 -21.59
N ASP A 17 11.02 1.55 -21.84
CA ASP A 17 10.31 0.45 -22.51
C ASP A 17 9.20 0.98 -23.43
N VAL A 18 8.49 0.11 -24.15
CA VAL A 18 7.37 0.45 -25.03
C VAL A 18 6.24 -0.56 -24.87
N ILE A 19 5.02 -0.07 -24.67
CA ILE A 19 3.81 -0.89 -24.69
C ILE A 19 3.02 -0.65 -25.98
N ILE A 20 2.41 -1.71 -26.51
CA ILE A 20 1.55 -1.66 -27.69
C ILE A 20 0.11 -1.86 -27.25
N VAL A 21 -0.74 -0.86 -27.51
CA VAL A 21 -2.14 -0.87 -27.08
C VAL A 21 -3.10 -0.44 -28.20
N PRO A 22 -4.40 -0.78 -28.11
CA PRO A 22 -5.42 -0.19 -28.97
C PRO A 22 -5.47 1.35 -28.89
N GLN A 23 -5.98 1.99 -29.95
CA GLN A 23 -6.12 3.45 -29.98
C GLN A 23 -7.15 3.97 -28.97
N GLU A 24 -8.17 3.17 -28.67
CA GLU A 24 -9.22 3.50 -27.70
C GLU A 24 -8.77 3.38 -26.25
N THR A 25 -7.58 2.82 -25.99
CA THR A 25 -7.07 2.68 -24.63
C THR A 25 -6.76 4.05 -24.04
N THR A 26 -7.24 4.29 -22.81
CA THR A 26 -6.97 5.50 -22.06
C THR A 26 -6.11 5.19 -20.85
N PHE A 27 -5.25 6.15 -20.49
CA PHE A 27 -4.41 6.08 -19.31
C PHE A 27 -4.69 7.27 -18.41
N THR A 28 -4.84 6.99 -17.11
CA THR A 28 -5.12 8.01 -16.11
C THR A 28 -3.92 8.17 -15.19
N GLY A 29 -3.48 9.42 -15.00
CA GLY A 29 -2.44 9.73 -14.03
C GLY A 29 -2.78 9.21 -12.62
N SER A 30 -1.76 8.85 -11.86
CA SER A 30 -1.84 8.27 -10.51
C SER A 30 -2.48 6.88 -10.39
N HIS A 31 -2.95 6.27 -11.48
CA HIS A 31 -3.48 4.89 -11.47
C HIS A 31 -2.34 3.86 -11.55
N GLN A 32 -2.69 2.61 -11.24
CA GLN A 32 -1.79 1.47 -11.37
C GLN A 32 -2.07 0.73 -12.67
N ILE A 33 -1.02 0.21 -13.30
CA ILE A 33 -1.08 -0.64 -14.49
C ILE A 33 -0.15 -1.84 -14.32
N GLU A 34 -0.42 -2.91 -15.04
CA GLU A 34 0.47 -4.06 -15.13
C GLU A 34 1.33 -3.97 -16.39
N HIS A 35 2.64 -4.14 -16.24
CA HIS A 35 3.59 -4.15 -17.35
C HIS A 35 4.74 -5.11 -17.03
N ASN A 36 5.02 -6.05 -17.93
CA ASN A 36 6.03 -7.12 -17.76
C ASN A 36 5.85 -7.92 -16.45
N GLY A 37 4.59 -8.24 -16.08
CA GLY A 37 4.27 -9.00 -14.86
C GLY A 37 4.51 -8.25 -13.55
N GLN A 38 4.73 -6.94 -13.61
CA GLN A 38 4.90 -6.08 -12.44
C GLN A 38 3.86 -4.96 -12.45
N THR A 39 3.36 -4.61 -11.28
CA THR A 39 2.48 -3.47 -11.09
C THR A 39 3.30 -2.19 -11.02
N TRP A 40 2.89 -1.18 -11.77
CA TRP A 40 3.51 0.15 -11.81
C TRP A 40 2.47 1.23 -11.61
N ARG A 41 2.83 2.32 -10.93
CA ARG A 41 1.98 3.50 -10.79
C ARG A 41 2.33 4.53 -11.86
N ILE A 42 1.35 5.00 -12.62
CA ILE A 42 1.49 6.12 -13.54
C ILE A 42 1.73 7.39 -12.74
N ARG A 43 2.97 7.87 -12.72
CA ARG A 43 3.33 9.12 -12.06
C ARG A 43 2.91 10.32 -12.90
N ALA A 44 3.13 10.26 -14.21
CA ALA A 44 2.88 11.36 -15.14
C ALA A 44 2.72 10.89 -16.58
N ILE A 45 1.96 11.63 -17.38
CA ILE A 45 1.74 11.40 -18.81
C ILE A 45 2.19 12.64 -19.59
N HIS A 46 3.03 12.47 -20.61
CA HIS A 46 3.51 13.55 -21.48
C HIS A 46 2.80 13.48 -22.83
N THR A 47 2.11 14.56 -23.23
CA THR A 47 1.30 14.61 -24.48
C THR A 47 1.88 15.49 -25.59
N GLY A 48 3.06 16.08 -25.37
CA GLY A 48 3.70 16.98 -26.34
C GLY A 48 3.51 18.44 -25.97
N ALA A 49 2.27 18.83 -25.65
CA ALA A 49 1.93 20.16 -25.14
C ALA A 49 2.33 20.35 -23.66
N GLY A 50 2.39 19.26 -22.89
CA GLY A 50 2.78 19.33 -21.49
C GLY A 50 2.78 17.96 -20.79
N ARG A 51 2.86 18.01 -19.45
CA ARG A 51 2.85 16.86 -18.56
C ARG A 51 1.65 16.90 -17.63
N THR A 52 0.89 15.82 -17.60
CA THR A 52 -0.33 15.69 -16.79
C THR A 52 -0.12 14.66 -15.68
N MET A 53 -0.38 15.03 -14.43
CA MET A 53 -0.18 14.17 -13.24
C MET A 53 -1.44 13.39 -12.83
N ARG A 54 -2.63 13.93 -13.11
CA ARG A 54 -3.93 13.41 -12.63
C ARG A 54 -5.05 13.40 -13.68
N GLY A 55 -4.71 13.57 -14.96
CA GLY A 55 -5.68 13.56 -16.05
C GLY A 55 -5.66 12.25 -16.83
N THR A 56 -6.75 12.04 -17.56
CA THR A 56 -6.94 10.90 -18.47
C THR A 56 -6.56 11.31 -19.88
N VAL A 57 -5.78 10.49 -20.56
CA VAL A 57 -5.28 10.75 -21.91
C VAL A 57 -5.46 9.49 -22.76
N LYS A 58 -5.84 9.64 -24.03
CA LYS A 58 -5.92 8.53 -24.99
C LYS A 58 -4.52 8.12 -25.44
N ALA A 59 -4.29 6.83 -25.66
CA ALA A 59 -2.99 6.28 -26.06
C ALA A 59 -2.31 6.99 -27.26
N PRO A 60 -3.03 7.39 -28.33
CA PRO A 60 -2.44 8.10 -29.48
C PRO A 60 -1.80 9.44 -29.11
N ASP A 61 -2.34 10.13 -28.11
CA ASP A 61 -1.88 11.47 -27.70
C ASP A 61 -0.68 11.41 -26.76
N ILE A 62 -0.26 10.20 -26.36
CA ILE A 62 0.82 10.01 -25.38
C ILE A 62 2.16 9.88 -26.07
N LYS A 63 3.05 10.83 -25.80
CA LYS A 63 4.45 10.78 -26.23
C LYS A 63 5.29 9.88 -25.32
N ARG A 64 5.09 9.95 -24.00
CA ARG A 64 5.77 9.14 -22.99
C ARG A 64 5.00 9.09 -21.67
N MET A 65 4.96 7.94 -21.01
CA MET A 65 4.49 7.80 -19.63
C MET A 65 5.65 7.54 -18.66
N TYR A 66 5.58 8.16 -17.49
CA TYR A 66 6.49 7.94 -16.39
C TYR A 66 5.81 7.07 -15.36
N LEU A 67 6.39 5.90 -15.12
CA LEU A 67 5.90 4.85 -14.25
C LEU A 67 6.86 4.72 -13.07
N HIS A 68 6.30 4.73 -11.87
CA HIS A 68 7.06 4.53 -10.64
C HIS A 68 6.59 3.25 -9.96
N GLU A 69 7.38 2.73 -9.03
CA GLU A 69 6.91 1.67 -8.16
C GLU A 69 5.59 2.06 -7.48
N PRO A 70 4.64 1.12 -7.38
CA PRO A 70 3.45 1.34 -6.60
C PRO A 70 3.89 1.62 -5.16
N PRO A 71 3.20 2.54 -4.45
CA PRO A 71 3.48 2.74 -3.04
C PRO A 71 3.37 1.40 -2.33
N ARG A 72 4.38 1.04 -1.54
CA ARG A 72 4.35 -0.17 -0.73
C ARG A 72 3.03 -0.15 0.06
N PRO A 73 2.28 -1.26 0.12
CA PRO A 73 1.13 -1.33 1.01
C PRO A 73 1.66 -1.01 2.40
N GLU A 74 1.32 0.18 2.88
CA GLU A 74 1.94 0.79 4.04
C GLU A 74 1.75 -0.16 5.22
N HIS A 75 2.84 -0.47 5.92
CA HIS A 75 2.74 -1.09 7.23
C HIS A 75 1.78 -0.23 8.04
N PHE A 76 0.60 -0.76 8.36
CA PHE A 76 -0.39 0.00 9.12
C PHE A 76 0.17 0.21 10.53
N ALA A 77 0.83 1.35 10.75
CA ALA A 77 1.23 1.82 12.05
C ALA A 77 0.08 2.71 12.57
N PRO A 78 -0.77 2.21 13.48
CA PRO A 78 -1.87 3.00 14.00
C PRO A 78 -1.33 4.27 14.68
N LYS A 79 -1.79 5.44 14.25
CA LYS A 79 -1.37 6.72 14.81
C LYS A 79 -2.06 6.97 16.15
N THR A 80 -3.22 6.35 16.37
CA THR A 80 -4.01 6.50 17.60
C THR A 80 -4.26 5.17 18.33
N PRO A 81 -4.52 5.20 19.66
CA PRO A 81 -4.93 4.00 20.42
C PRO A 81 -6.24 3.38 19.95
N ARG A 82 -7.12 4.14 19.29
CA ARG A 82 -8.39 3.66 18.73
C ARG A 82 -8.14 2.84 17.46
N GLU A 83 -7.36 3.40 16.53
CA GLU A 83 -6.92 2.71 15.31
C GLU A 83 -6.13 1.44 15.65
N ARG A 84 -5.29 1.47 16.69
CA ARG A 84 -4.55 0.28 17.15
C ARG A 84 -5.48 -0.82 17.64
N ARG A 85 -6.49 -0.48 18.44
CA ARG A 85 -7.50 -1.44 18.93
C ARG A 85 -8.32 -2.02 17.78
N GLN A 86 -8.68 -1.20 16.80
CA GLN A 86 -9.42 -1.64 15.63
C GLN A 86 -8.58 -2.55 14.73
N ALA A 87 -7.33 -2.19 14.44
CA ALA A 87 -6.42 -3.03 13.67
C ALA A 87 -6.04 -4.33 14.39
N TRP A 88 -5.98 -4.32 15.73
CA TRP A 88 -5.85 -5.56 16.49
C TRP A 88 -7.08 -6.47 16.35
N LYS A 89 -8.30 -5.91 16.38
CA LYS A 89 -9.54 -6.65 16.12
C LYS A 89 -9.61 -7.19 14.69
N GLU A 90 -9.16 -6.41 13.71
CA GLU A 90 -9.17 -6.74 12.29
C GLU A 90 -7.96 -7.58 11.84
N GLY A 91 -7.02 -7.91 12.75
CA GLY A 91 -5.81 -8.68 12.41
C GLY A 91 -4.82 -7.94 11.52
N ARG A 92 -4.96 -6.63 11.35
CA ARG A 92 -4.11 -5.76 10.51
C ARG A 92 -2.81 -5.35 11.20
N LEU A 93 -2.69 -5.60 12.50
CA LEU A 93 -1.56 -5.22 13.34
C LEU A 93 -0.45 -6.28 13.34
N GLY A 94 0.04 -6.70 12.17
CA GLY A 94 1.23 -7.56 11.99
C GLY A 94 1.53 -8.59 13.09
N PHE A 95 2.81 -8.73 13.47
CA PHE A 95 3.23 -9.49 14.66
C PHE A 95 3.18 -8.57 15.89
N ASN A 96 2.13 -8.70 16.70
CA ASN A 96 1.93 -7.93 17.93
C ASN A 96 1.78 -8.88 19.15
N PRO A 97 2.87 -9.50 19.62
CA PRO A 97 2.84 -10.36 20.78
C PRO A 97 2.45 -9.57 22.03
N ASN A 98 1.78 -10.23 22.98
CA ASN A 98 1.61 -9.64 24.30
C ASN A 98 3.00 -9.43 24.93
N PRO A 99 3.28 -8.29 25.57
CA PRO A 99 4.55 -8.08 26.25
C PRO A 99 4.74 -9.19 27.28
N GLU A 100 5.83 -9.94 27.15
CA GLU A 100 6.25 -10.89 28.17
C GLU A 100 6.64 -10.09 29.41
N ARG A 101 5.80 -10.18 30.44
CA ARG A 101 6.15 -9.55 31.71
C ARG A 101 7.35 -10.30 32.29
N PRO A 102 8.42 -9.60 32.71
CA PRO A 102 9.48 -10.22 33.47
C PRO A 102 8.85 -10.94 34.67
N LYS A 103 9.06 -12.26 34.77
CA LYS A 103 8.48 -13.07 35.84
C LYS A 103 9.03 -12.68 37.22
N ASP A 104 10.20 -12.03 37.24
CA ASP A 104 11.02 -11.83 38.45
C ASP A 104 10.81 -10.48 39.16
N GLN A 105 10.02 -9.56 38.60
CA GLN A 105 9.71 -8.28 39.25
C GLN A 105 8.32 -8.29 39.90
N ILE A 106 8.05 -9.28 40.74
CA ILE A 106 6.99 -9.14 41.75
C ILE A 106 7.59 -8.25 42.84
N LYS A 107 7.19 -6.97 42.88
CA LYS A 107 7.54 -6.07 43.98
C LYS A 107 7.15 -6.77 45.31
N LYS A 108 8.12 -6.90 46.23
CA LYS A 108 7.87 -7.43 47.59
C LYS A 108 6.63 -6.73 48.17
N GLY A 109 5.58 -7.51 48.47
CA GLY A 109 4.33 -7.03 49.07
C GLY A 109 3.11 -6.98 48.16
N VAL A 110 3.23 -7.18 46.85
CA VAL A 110 2.07 -7.21 45.93
C VAL A 110 1.60 -8.65 45.71
N LYS A 111 0.45 -9.03 46.33
CA LYS A 111 -0.21 -10.30 46.01
C LYS A 111 -0.81 -10.21 44.60
N PRO A 112 -0.51 -11.13 43.66
CA PRO A 112 -1.14 -11.11 42.35
C PRO A 112 -2.65 -11.35 42.52
N SER A 113 -3.47 -10.46 41.95
CA SER A 113 -4.92 -10.64 41.92
C SER A 113 -5.25 -11.93 41.16
N PRO A 114 -6.14 -12.81 41.68
CA PRO A 114 -6.53 -14.00 40.96
C PRO A 114 -7.17 -13.58 39.64
N ARG A 115 -6.64 -14.09 38.52
CA ARG A 115 -7.22 -13.84 37.19
C ARG A 115 -8.72 -14.14 37.25
N HIS A 116 -9.55 -13.12 37.05
CA HIS A 116 -10.99 -13.29 36.94
C HIS A 116 -11.25 -14.20 35.73
N ARG A 117 -11.45 -15.51 35.94
CA ARG A 117 -12.04 -16.39 34.94
C ARG A 117 -13.38 -15.76 34.60
N SER A 118 -13.50 -15.18 33.41
CA SER A 118 -14.79 -14.67 32.94
C SER A 118 -15.77 -15.84 32.97
N LYS A 119 -16.79 -15.73 33.84
CA LYS A 119 -17.88 -16.70 33.87
C LYS A 119 -18.54 -16.66 32.49
N LYS A 120 -18.35 -17.72 31.69
CA LYS A 120 -19.13 -17.97 30.49
C LYS A 120 -20.61 -17.95 30.92
N LYS A 121 -21.33 -16.91 30.53
CA LYS A 121 -22.76 -16.76 30.81
C LYS A 121 -23.48 -17.94 30.14
N LYS A 122 -24.08 -18.85 30.93
CA LYS A 122 -24.98 -19.87 30.38
C LYS A 122 -26.18 -19.14 29.78
N ARG A 123 -26.44 -19.38 28.49
CA ARG A 123 -27.65 -18.95 27.80
C ARG A 123 -28.79 -19.85 28.29
N ASN A 124 -29.86 -19.25 28.81
CA ASN A 124 -31.19 -19.86 28.78
C ASN A 124 -31.81 -19.59 27.42
#